data_AF-A0A4U2MSJ0-F1
#
_entry.id   AF-A0A4U2MSJ0-F1
#
_cell.length_a   1.000
_cell.length_b   1.000
_cell.length_c   1.000
_cell.angle_alpha   90.00
_cell.angle_beta   90.00
_cell.angle_gamma   90.00
#
_symmetry.space_group_name_H-M   'P 1'
#
loop_
_entity.id
_entity.type
_entity.pdbx_description
1 polymer ?
#
loop_
_entity_poly.entity_id
_entity_poly.type
_entity_poly.pdbx_seq_one_letter_code
_entity_poly.pdbx_strand_id
1 'polypeptide(L)'
;MIHIWIQAIGEENDQIWDVVNKIMSKELGLFNLTSGKYDSSFQRCSEFLQTCTDTEAIDIIELSFIIYKKHYAKYGWNPSHYYRTTTQSFDGAIEELNYWFKDNNLDYEFTNGELIRIDQTHMHEEVVKPTITLLFEEDFEGPAAEFLNAHKAYRKGNYKNALVEALKSFESTMKTICDKKGNHKGSLLYYVVL
;
A
#
# COMPACT_ATOMS: atom_id res chain seq x y z
N MET A 1 -3.68 10.94 -3.24
CA MET A 1 -2.76 10.84 -4.39
C MET A 1 -2.75 12.08 -5.28
N ILE A 2 -3.75 12.38 -6.14
CA ILE A 2 -3.69 13.53 -7.07
C ILE A 2 -3.43 14.87 -6.36
N HIS A 3 -3.96 15.07 -5.16
CA HIS A 3 -3.64 16.27 -4.36
C HIS A 3 -2.15 16.38 -4.02
N ILE A 4 -1.48 15.26 -3.67
CA ILE A 4 -0.05 15.18 -3.38
C ILE A 4 0.74 15.62 -4.60
N TRP A 5 0.36 15.15 -5.81
CA TRP A 5 0.95 15.59 -7.07
C TRP A 5 0.82 17.11 -7.29
N ILE A 6 -0.37 17.67 -7.08
CA ILE A 6 -0.61 19.10 -7.26
C ILE A 6 0.23 19.91 -6.27
N GLN A 7 0.27 19.51 -5.01
CA GLN A 7 0.98 20.24 -3.95
C GLN A 7 2.51 20.10 -4.06
N ALA A 8 3.01 18.96 -4.54
CA ALA A 8 4.44 18.69 -4.65
C ALA A 8 5.04 19.13 -6.00
N ILE A 9 4.42 18.71 -7.10
CA ILE A 9 4.96 18.85 -8.47
C ILE A 9 4.36 20.07 -9.16
N GLY A 10 3.06 20.31 -8.96
CA GLY A 10 2.29 21.38 -9.59
C GLY A 10 1.71 20.96 -10.95
N GLU A 11 0.43 21.28 -11.19
CA GLU A 11 -0.27 20.91 -12.43
C GLU A 11 0.31 21.55 -13.70
N GLU A 12 0.89 22.75 -13.56
CA GLU A 12 1.49 23.53 -14.65
C GLU A 12 2.95 23.14 -14.95
N ASN A 13 3.49 22.12 -14.24
CA ASN A 13 4.87 21.67 -14.40
C ASN A 13 5.07 20.77 -15.61
N ASP A 14 4.86 21.33 -16.80
CA ASP A 14 4.94 20.61 -18.08
C ASP A 14 6.30 19.94 -18.27
N GLN A 15 7.40 20.51 -17.75
CA GLN A 15 8.73 19.91 -17.81
C GLN A 15 8.80 18.53 -17.16
N ILE A 16 8.06 18.32 -16.06
CA ILE A 16 7.99 17.03 -15.38
C ILE A 16 6.92 16.16 -16.05
N TRP A 17 5.72 16.69 -16.25
CA TRP A 17 4.59 15.90 -16.73
C TRP A 17 4.77 15.39 -18.17
N ASP A 18 5.40 16.16 -19.05
CA ASP A 18 5.71 15.71 -20.41
C ASP A 18 6.68 14.52 -20.39
N VAL A 19 7.66 14.54 -19.49
CA VAL A 19 8.63 13.46 -19.34
C VAL A 19 7.96 12.21 -18.78
N VAL A 20 7.13 12.36 -17.75
CA VAL A 20 6.35 11.25 -17.17
C VAL A 20 5.43 10.63 -18.22
N ASN A 21 4.59 11.44 -18.87
CA ASN A 21 3.67 10.98 -19.91
C ASN A 21 4.41 10.26 -21.04
N LYS A 22 5.52 10.82 -21.52
CA LYS A 22 6.33 10.23 -22.59
C LYS A 22 6.95 8.90 -22.20
N ILE A 23 7.56 8.82 -21.02
CA ILE A 23 8.20 7.58 -20.55
C ILE A 23 7.14 6.50 -20.34
N MET A 24 6.07 6.81 -19.61
CA MET A 24 5.04 5.81 -19.31
C MET A 24 4.30 5.34 -20.57
N SER A 25 3.99 6.25 -21.50
CA SER A 25 3.41 5.86 -22.81
C SER A 25 4.34 4.90 -23.55
N LYS A 26 5.65 5.16 -23.54
CA LYS A 26 6.64 4.32 -24.21
C LYS A 26 6.74 2.93 -23.57
N GLU A 27 6.80 2.83 -22.24
CA GLU A 27 6.86 1.55 -21.51
C GLU A 27 5.62 0.69 -21.80
N LEU A 28 4.44 1.30 -21.90
CA LEU A 28 3.18 0.60 -22.23
C LEU A 28 2.99 0.34 -23.74
N GLY A 29 3.93 0.79 -24.60
CA GLY A 29 3.80 0.67 -26.05
C GLY A 29 2.68 1.53 -26.66
N LEU A 30 2.26 2.57 -25.96
CA LEU A 30 1.20 3.49 -26.36
C LEU A 30 1.75 4.75 -27.02
N PHE A 31 0.98 5.32 -27.94
CA PHE A 31 1.32 6.62 -28.53
C PHE A 31 1.09 7.78 -27.54
N ASN A 32 0.08 7.63 -26.66
CA ASN A 32 -0.20 8.50 -25.52
C ASN A 32 -0.86 7.66 -24.41
N LEU A 33 -0.68 8.06 -23.15
CA LEU A 33 -1.29 7.41 -21.98
C LEU A 33 -2.81 7.31 -22.05
N THR A 34 -3.46 8.29 -22.68
CA THR A 34 -4.92 8.34 -22.81
C THR A 34 -5.35 8.64 -24.24
N SER A 35 -6.50 8.08 -24.63
CA SER A 35 -7.13 8.29 -25.94
C SER A 35 -7.88 9.62 -26.05
N GLY A 36 -8.16 10.28 -24.91
CA GLY A 36 -8.83 11.57 -24.86
C GLY A 36 -7.97 12.72 -25.40
N LYS A 37 -8.66 13.79 -25.81
CA LYS A 37 -8.02 15.08 -26.12
C LYS A 37 -7.87 15.86 -24.82
N TYR A 38 -6.65 15.94 -24.33
CA TYR A 38 -6.28 16.70 -23.15
C TYR A 38 -5.27 17.78 -23.53
N ASP A 39 -5.38 18.93 -22.87
CA ASP A 39 -4.60 20.13 -23.17
C ASP A 39 -3.23 20.09 -22.47
N SER A 40 -3.08 19.33 -21.38
CA SER A 40 -1.80 19.17 -20.66
C SER A 40 -1.43 17.71 -20.39
N SER A 41 -0.12 17.44 -20.28
CA SER A 41 0.38 16.12 -19.89
C SER A 41 -0.02 15.74 -18.47
N PHE A 42 -0.20 16.71 -17.57
CA PHE A 42 -0.75 16.47 -16.23
C PHE A 42 -2.15 15.86 -16.31
N GLN A 43 -3.05 16.44 -17.10
CA GLN A 43 -4.41 15.91 -17.26
C GLN A 43 -4.39 14.47 -17.78
N ARG A 44 -3.49 14.16 -18.72
CA ARG A 44 -3.31 12.78 -19.22
C ARG A 44 -2.84 11.83 -18.13
N CYS A 45 -1.83 12.21 -17.36
CA CYS A 45 -1.31 11.38 -16.26
C CYS A 45 -2.34 11.18 -15.15
N SER A 46 -3.08 12.24 -14.81
CA SER A 46 -4.14 12.22 -13.79
C SER A 46 -5.34 11.36 -14.21
N GLU A 47 -5.77 11.45 -15.47
CA GLU A 47 -6.80 10.57 -16.02
C GLU A 47 -6.31 9.11 -16.06
N PHE A 48 -5.09 8.88 -16.52
CA PHE A 48 -4.51 7.55 -16.59
C PHE A 48 -4.50 6.90 -15.21
N LEU A 49 -4.01 7.59 -14.18
CA LEU A 49 -4.02 7.10 -12.81
C LEU A 49 -5.42 6.65 -12.32
N GLN A 50 -6.47 7.35 -12.73
CA GLN A 50 -7.85 7.04 -12.33
C GLN A 50 -8.46 5.84 -13.07
N THR A 51 -7.89 5.48 -14.22
CA THR A 51 -8.47 4.49 -15.15
C THR A 51 -7.60 3.26 -15.34
N CYS A 52 -6.33 3.32 -14.93
CA CYS A 52 -5.35 2.24 -15.05
C CYS A 52 -5.54 1.14 -13.99
N THR A 53 -4.79 0.06 -14.14
CA THR A 53 -4.69 -1.01 -13.14
C THR A 53 -3.86 -0.59 -11.93
N ASP A 54 -3.99 -1.31 -10.81
CA ASP A 54 -3.21 -1.03 -9.60
C ASP A 54 -1.69 -1.06 -9.84
N THR A 55 -1.21 -1.97 -10.71
CA THR A 55 0.22 -2.08 -11.02
C THR A 55 0.69 -0.83 -11.78
N GLU A 56 -0.05 -0.42 -12.80
CA GLU A 56 0.26 0.77 -13.59
C GLU A 56 0.15 2.07 -12.76
N ALA A 57 -0.77 2.10 -11.78
CA ALA A 57 -0.90 3.22 -10.84
C ALA A 57 0.37 3.37 -9.99
N ILE A 58 0.91 2.27 -9.48
CA ILE A 58 2.17 2.24 -8.73
C ILE A 58 3.33 2.70 -9.62
N ASP A 59 3.41 2.21 -10.86
CA ASP A 59 4.47 2.57 -11.81
C ASP A 59 4.47 4.08 -12.12
N ILE A 60 3.30 4.67 -12.40
CA ILE A 60 3.22 6.11 -12.70
C ILE A 60 3.47 6.98 -11.46
N ILE A 61 3.06 6.52 -10.27
CA ILE A 61 3.40 7.18 -9.01
C ILE A 61 4.92 7.18 -8.84
N GLU A 62 5.58 6.02 -8.90
CA GLU A 62 7.04 5.93 -8.75
C GLU A 62 7.77 6.81 -9.76
N LEU A 63 7.42 6.69 -11.04
CA LEU A 63 8.02 7.48 -12.11
C LEU A 63 7.88 8.98 -11.86
N SER A 64 6.69 9.44 -11.45
CA SER A 64 6.46 10.86 -11.17
C SER A 64 7.38 11.41 -10.07
N PHE A 65 7.58 10.66 -8.99
CA PHE A 65 8.45 11.06 -7.88
C PHE A 65 9.93 10.92 -8.22
N ILE A 66 10.34 9.95 -9.06
CA ILE A 66 11.72 9.85 -9.57
C ILE A 66 12.07 11.07 -10.43
N ILE A 67 11.20 11.46 -11.35
CA ILE A 67 11.42 12.65 -12.20
C ILE A 67 11.41 13.92 -11.34
N TYR A 68 10.49 14.03 -10.39
CA TYR A 68 10.44 15.15 -9.46
C TYR A 68 11.71 15.25 -8.62
N LYS A 69 12.23 14.15 -8.07
CA LYS A 69 13.50 14.11 -7.33
C LYS A 69 14.66 14.66 -8.18
N LYS A 70 14.76 14.25 -9.45
CA LYS A 70 15.80 14.72 -10.38
C LYS A 70 15.68 16.22 -10.65
N HIS A 71 14.46 16.71 -10.82
CA HIS A 71 14.19 18.14 -11.02
C HIS A 71 14.55 18.94 -9.75
N TYR A 72 14.08 18.49 -8.60
CA TYR A 72 14.37 19.07 -7.28
C TYR A 72 15.87 19.13 -6.98
N ALA A 73 16.62 18.06 -7.26
CA ALA A 73 18.08 18.03 -7.07
C ALA A 73 18.83 19.05 -7.96
N LYS A 74 18.27 19.37 -9.13
CA LYS A 74 18.88 20.31 -10.09
C LYS A 74 18.54 21.77 -9.78
N TYR A 75 17.31 22.05 -9.37
CA TYR A 75 16.80 23.41 -9.24
C TYR A 75 16.57 23.86 -7.79
N GLY A 76 16.64 22.93 -6.84
CA GLY A 76 16.35 23.16 -5.42
C GLY A 76 14.87 23.41 -5.14
N TRP A 77 14.57 23.66 -3.86
CA TRP A 77 13.26 24.17 -3.44
C TRP A 77 13.26 25.69 -3.47
N ASN A 78 12.37 26.28 -4.25
CA ASN A 78 12.23 27.73 -4.29
C ASN A 78 10.75 28.12 -4.41
N PRO A 79 10.06 28.40 -3.29
CA PRO A 79 8.64 28.76 -3.29
C PRO A 79 8.27 29.93 -4.22
N SER A 80 9.25 30.77 -4.60
CA SER A 80 9.07 31.91 -5.50
C SER A 80 9.19 31.56 -6.99
N HIS A 81 9.73 30.39 -7.34
CA HIS A 81 9.94 29.90 -8.71
C HIS A 81 9.04 28.71 -9.09
N TYR A 82 8.31 28.13 -8.14
CA TYR A 82 7.38 27.04 -8.42
C TYR A 82 5.95 27.58 -8.60
N TYR A 83 5.16 26.83 -9.37
CA TYR A 83 3.80 27.15 -9.79
C TYR A 83 2.87 27.48 -8.62
N ARG A 84 1.80 28.25 -8.86
CA ARG A 84 0.90 28.77 -7.82
C ARG A 84 0.34 27.72 -6.85
N THR A 85 0.28 26.46 -7.27
CA THR A 85 -0.33 25.34 -6.55
C THR A 85 0.66 24.50 -5.76
N THR A 86 1.97 24.68 -5.96
CA THR A 86 2.98 23.91 -5.21
C THR A 86 3.16 24.50 -3.81
N THR A 87 2.87 23.72 -2.77
CA THR A 87 2.88 24.17 -1.38
C THR A 87 3.84 23.39 -0.49
N GLN A 88 4.50 22.35 -1.00
CA GLN A 88 5.38 21.49 -0.20
C GLN A 88 6.74 21.20 -0.87
N SER A 89 7.70 20.79 -0.05
CA SER A 89 9.03 20.34 -0.50
C SER A 89 8.96 18.88 -0.98
N PHE A 90 10.04 18.41 -1.59
CA PHE A 90 10.18 16.99 -1.95
C PHE A 90 10.04 16.09 -0.71
N ASP A 91 10.75 16.41 0.38
CA ASP A 91 10.71 15.60 1.60
C ASP A 91 9.31 15.55 2.23
N GLY A 92 8.61 16.70 2.28
CA GLY A 92 7.23 16.74 2.77
C GLY A 92 6.27 15.93 1.90
N ALA A 93 6.46 15.95 0.57
CA ALA A 93 5.67 15.14 -0.34
C ALA A 93 5.92 13.63 -0.16
N ILE A 94 7.14 13.21 0.16
CA ILE A 94 7.45 11.81 0.47
C ILE A 94 6.81 11.38 1.79
N GLU A 95 6.87 12.23 2.82
CA GLU A 95 6.19 11.96 4.10
C GLU A 95 4.68 11.77 3.89
N GLU A 96 4.05 12.67 3.13
CA GLU A 96 2.62 12.57 2.80
C GLU A 96 2.29 11.34 1.95
N LEU A 97 3.12 11.01 0.95
CA LEU A 97 2.95 9.82 0.10
C LEU A 97 3.02 8.53 0.93
N ASN A 98 4.01 8.41 1.81
CA ASN A 98 4.17 7.23 2.67
C ASN A 98 3.05 7.11 3.69
N TYR A 99 2.59 8.25 4.25
CA TYR A 99 1.40 8.26 5.09
C TYR A 99 0.17 7.80 4.30
N TRP A 100 0.00 8.28 3.06
CA TRP A 100 -1.10 7.89 2.19
C TRP A 100 -1.07 6.38 1.85
N PHE A 101 0.10 5.81 1.53
CA PHE A 101 0.22 4.36 1.34
C PHE A 101 -0.20 3.58 2.59
N LYS A 102 0.30 3.99 3.76
CA LYS A 102 -0.03 3.36 5.03
C LYS A 102 -1.53 3.44 5.37
N ASP A 103 -2.14 4.61 5.20
CA ASP A 103 -3.56 4.84 5.48
C ASP A 103 -4.48 4.01 4.56
N ASN A 104 -4.01 3.74 3.34
CA ASN A 104 -4.74 2.93 2.35
C ASN A 104 -4.36 1.43 2.39
N ASN A 105 -3.59 0.98 3.39
CA ASN A 105 -3.09 -0.39 3.52
C ASN A 105 -2.35 -0.89 2.27
N LEU A 106 -1.59 0.00 1.63
CA LEU A 106 -0.71 -0.32 0.53
C LEU A 106 0.68 -0.63 1.09
N ASP A 107 1.17 -1.83 0.82
CA ASP A 107 2.48 -2.32 1.28
C ASP A 107 3.63 -1.72 0.44
N TYR A 108 3.70 -0.40 0.37
CA TYR A 108 4.72 0.35 -0.36
C TYR A 108 5.27 1.48 0.50
N GLU A 109 6.57 1.74 0.35
CA GLU A 109 7.25 2.88 0.95
C GLU A 109 8.19 3.48 -0.09
N PHE A 110 8.10 4.79 -0.27
CA PHE A 110 9.06 5.53 -1.05
C PHE A 110 10.23 5.95 -0.16
N THR A 111 11.41 5.38 -0.41
CA THR A 111 12.62 5.65 0.37
C THR A 111 13.85 5.69 -0.52
N ASN A 112 14.83 6.54 -0.20
CA ASN A 112 16.04 6.74 -0.98
C ASN A 112 15.85 7.08 -2.48
N GLY A 113 14.65 7.49 -2.91
CA GLY A 113 14.35 7.79 -4.31
C GLY A 113 13.82 6.63 -5.14
N GLU A 114 13.45 5.53 -4.50
CA GLU A 114 12.87 4.35 -5.12
C GLU A 114 11.59 3.99 -4.35
N LEU A 115 10.61 3.42 -5.05
CA LEU A 115 9.41 2.90 -4.42
C LEU A 115 9.64 1.42 -4.10
N ILE A 116 9.71 1.09 -2.81
CA ILE A 116 9.99 -0.27 -2.35
C ILE A 116 8.69 -0.91 -1.92
N ARG A 117 8.41 -2.11 -2.43
CA ARG A 117 7.34 -2.96 -1.91
C ARG A 117 7.76 -3.58 -0.58
N ILE A 118 6.97 -3.37 0.45
CA ILE A 118 7.13 -3.97 1.77
C ILE A 118 6.57 -5.40 1.68
N ASP A 119 7.35 -6.32 1.13
CA ASP A 119 6.89 -7.69 0.87
C ASP A 119 6.48 -8.45 2.16
N GLN A 120 5.65 -9.49 2.00
CA GLN A 120 5.08 -10.38 3.02
C GLN A 120 6.09 -11.03 4.01
N THR A 121 7.38 -10.77 3.86
CA THR A 121 8.40 -11.12 4.85
C THR A 121 8.18 -10.30 6.13
N HIS A 122 7.76 -9.03 6.03
CA HIS A 122 7.37 -8.25 7.21
C HIS A 122 6.12 -8.80 7.91
N MET A 123 5.10 -9.24 7.16
CA MET A 123 3.95 -9.98 7.73
C MET A 123 4.40 -11.27 8.42
N HIS A 124 5.37 -11.99 7.83
CA HIS A 124 5.93 -13.18 8.46
C HIS A 124 6.69 -12.86 9.76
N GLU A 125 7.42 -11.76 9.82
CA GLU A 125 8.24 -11.37 10.97
C GLU A 125 7.47 -10.69 12.11
N GLU A 126 6.50 -9.83 11.80
CA GLU A 126 5.74 -9.04 12.78
C GLU A 126 4.44 -9.72 13.23
N VAL A 127 3.81 -10.51 12.36
CA VAL A 127 2.51 -11.12 12.67
C VAL A 127 2.64 -12.63 12.83
N VAL A 128 3.25 -13.33 11.88
CA VAL A 128 3.31 -14.81 11.90
C VAL A 128 4.28 -15.32 12.97
N LYS A 129 5.51 -14.78 13.09
CA LYS A 129 6.49 -15.22 14.10
C LYS A 129 5.98 -15.00 15.54
N PRO A 130 5.42 -13.83 15.93
CA PRO A 130 4.87 -13.65 17.26
C PRO A 130 3.61 -14.49 17.51
N THR A 131 2.75 -14.64 16.50
CA THR A 131 1.56 -15.50 16.62
C THR A 131 1.94 -16.97 16.80
N ILE A 132 2.93 -17.47 16.07
CA ILE A 132 3.49 -18.81 16.28
C ILE A 132 4.11 -18.90 17.68
N THR A 133 4.88 -17.89 18.11
CA THR A 133 5.50 -17.93 19.44
C THR A 133 4.45 -18.00 20.55
N LEU A 134 3.35 -17.24 20.42
CA LEU A 134 2.24 -17.20 21.36
C LEU A 134 1.39 -18.48 21.33
N LEU A 135 1.14 -19.04 20.14
CA LEU A 135 0.34 -20.27 19.97
C LEU A 135 1.11 -21.56 20.28
N PHE A 136 2.41 -21.49 20.46
CA PHE A 136 3.25 -22.62 20.91
C PHE A 136 3.56 -22.56 22.41
N GLU A 137 2.90 -21.67 23.16
CA GLU A 137 2.78 -21.79 24.61
C GLU A 137 1.90 -23.02 24.97
N GLU A 138 2.14 -23.60 26.15
CA GLU A 138 1.39 -24.77 26.67
C GLU A 138 -0.13 -24.52 26.54
N ASP A 139 -0.91 -25.49 26.04
CA ASP A 139 -2.39 -25.47 25.82
C ASP A 139 -2.92 -24.80 24.53
N PHE A 140 -2.08 -24.28 23.64
CA PHE A 140 -2.51 -23.65 22.37
C PHE A 140 -2.32 -24.53 21.10
N GLU A 141 -2.07 -25.84 21.26
CA GLU A 141 -1.71 -26.73 20.14
C GLU A 141 -2.79 -26.84 19.07
N GLY A 142 -4.07 -26.83 19.48
CA GLY A 142 -5.23 -26.84 18.56
C GLY A 142 -5.31 -25.57 17.70
N PRO A 143 -5.42 -24.38 18.31
CA PRO A 143 -5.42 -23.12 17.56
C PRO A 143 -4.16 -22.93 16.69
N ALA A 144 -2.99 -23.41 17.14
CA ALA A 144 -1.74 -23.40 16.36
C ALA A 144 -1.84 -24.24 15.09
N ALA A 145 -2.40 -25.45 15.18
CA ALA A 145 -2.57 -26.34 14.02
C ALA A 145 -3.53 -25.73 12.98
N GLU A 146 -4.62 -25.10 13.42
CA GLU A 146 -5.58 -24.40 12.57
C GLU A 146 -4.94 -23.18 11.88
N PHE A 147 -4.15 -22.40 12.61
CA PHE A 147 -3.37 -21.29 12.04
C PHE A 147 -2.41 -21.75 10.95
N LEU A 148 -1.67 -22.84 11.20
CA LEU A 148 -0.74 -23.41 10.22
C LEU A 148 -1.47 -23.93 8.97
N ASN A 149 -2.69 -24.46 9.11
CA ASN A 149 -3.51 -24.88 7.99
C ASN A 149 -4.02 -23.69 7.18
N ALA A 150 -4.43 -22.61 7.84
CA ALA A 150 -4.80 -21.35 7.19
C ALA A 150 -3.63 -20.81 6.36
N HIS A 151 -2.44 -20.75 6.95
CA HIS A 151 -1.23 -20.30 6.26
C HIS A 151 -0.85 -21.21 5.07
N LYS A 152 -0.96 -22.53 5.23
CA LYS A 152 -0.75 -23.49 4.11
C LYS A 152 -1.75 -23.29 2.98
N ALA A 153 -3.02 -23.05 3.28
CA ALA A 153 -4.05 -22.81 2.27
C ALA A 153 -3.82 -21.46 1.56
N TYR A 154 -3.43 -20.43 2.30
CA TYR A 154 -3.07 -19.11 1.77
C TYR A 154 -1.92 -19.21 0.77
N ARG A 155 -0.81 -19.87 1.14
CA ARG A 155 0.34 -20.05 0.24
C ARG A 155 0.03 -20.84 -1.04
N LYS A 156 -1.06 -21.61 -1.06
CA LYS A 156 -1.52 -22.37 -2.22
C LYS A 156 -2.53 -21.59 -3.08
N GLY A 157 -2.78 -20.33 -2.77
CA GLY A 157 -3.80 -19.50 -3.44
C GLY A 157 -5.23 -19.91 -3.14
N ASN A 158 -5.46 -20.80 -2.17
CA ASN A 158 -6.80 -21.24 -1.78
C ASN A 158 -7.37 -20.31 -0.69
N TYR A 159 -7.71 -19.09 -1.09
CA TYR A 159 -8.12 -18.02 -0.16
C TYR A 159 -9.40 -18.34 0.61
N LYS A 160 -10.37 -19.02 0.00
CA LYS A 160 -11.61 -19.44 0.67
C LYS A 160 -11.33 -20.37 1.84
N ASN A 161 -10.48 -21.36 1.64
CA ASN A 161 -10.11 -22.29 2.71
C ASN A 161 -9.18 -21.65 3.74
N ALA A 162 -8.30 -20.75 3.31
CA ALA A 162 -7.45 -19.98 4.22
C ALA A 162 -8.27 -19.16 5.22
N LEU A 163 -9.33 -18.49 4.75
CA LEU A 163 -10.22 -17.69 5.59
C LEU A 163 -10.96 -18.56 6.62
N VAL A 164 -11.48 -19.72 6.19
CA VAL A 164 -12.20 -20.65 7.08
C VAL A 164 -11.30 -21.17 8.20
N GLU A 165 -10.08 -21.59 7.86
CA GLU A 165 -9.12 -22.12 8.87
C GLU A 165 -8.59 -21.01 9.80
N ALA A 166 -8.45 -19.77 9.30
CA ALA A 166 -8.07 -18.63 10.13
C ALA A 166 -9.14 -18.30 11.18
N LEU A 167 -10.42 -18.34 10.79
CA LEU A 167 -11.54 -18.12 11.71
C LEU A 167 -11.63 -19.19 12.80
N LYS A 168 -11.40 -20.46 12.44
CA LYS A 168 -11.33 -21.55 13.42
C LYS A 168 -10.21 -21.31 14.44
N SER A 169 -9.02 -20.99 13.94
CA SER A 169 -7.87 -20.69 14.80
C SER A 169 -8.19 -19.56 15.79
N PHE A 170 -8.80 -18.47 15.32
CA PHE A 170 -9.21 -17.36 16.17
C PHE A 170 -10.24 -17.78 17.24
N GLU A 171 -11.28 -18.53 16.86
CA GLU A 171 -12.29 -19.05 17.78
C GLU A 171 -11.66 -19.96 18.84
N SER A 172 -10.80 -20.88 18.44
CA SER A 172 -10.11 -21.82 19.32
C SER A 172 -9.17 -21.07 20.28
N THR A 173 -8.42 -20.08 19.81
CA THR A 173 -7.56 -19.24 20.66
C THR A 173 -8.38 -18.55 21.74
N MET A 174 -9.53 -17.97 21.41
CA MET A 174 -10.40 -17.34 22.40
C MET A 174 -10.91 -18.34 23.44
N LYS A 175 -11.30 -19.55 23.02
CA LYS A 175 -11.71 -20.62 23.96
C LYS A 175 -10.61 -20.98 24.94
N THR A 176 -9.38 -21.20 24.45
CA THR A 176 -8.22 -21.50 25.30
C THR A 176 -7.95 -20.38 26.30
N ILE A 177 -8.01 -19.10 25.88
CA ILE A 177 -7.82 -17.95 26.78
C ILE A 177 -8.92 -17.91 27.86
N CYS A 178 -10.18 -18.13 27.49
CA CYS A 178 -11.29 -18.13 28.44
C CYS A 178 -11.18 -19.27 29.47
N ASP A 179 -10.79 -20.46 29.02
CA ASP A 179 -10.57 -21.63 29.89
C ASP A 179 -9.39 -21.37 30.85
N LYS A 180 -8.29 -20.76 30.40
CA LYS A 180 -7.16 -20.33 31.26
C LYS A 180 -7.52 -19.25 32.28
N LYS A 181 -8.39 -18.30 31.92
CA LYS A 181 -8.81 -17.21 32.81
C LYS A 181 -9.93 -17.59 33.78
N GLY A 182 -10.42 -18.84 33.75
CA GLY A 182 -11.44 -19.34 34.68
C GLY A 182 -12.83 -18.74 34.50
N ASN A 183 -13.11 -18.08 33.37
CA ASN A 183 -14.41 -17.46 33.13
C ASN A 183 -15.37 -18.45 32.47
N HIS A 184 -16.46 -18.77 33.18
CA HIS A 184 -17.50 -19.69 32.78
C HIS A 184 -17.99 -19.50 31.33
N LYS A 185 -18.16 -20.64 30.64
CA LYS A 185 -18.53 -20.86 29.23
C LYS A 185 -19.89 -20.29 28.76
N GLY A 186 -20.42 -19.23 29.39
CA GLY A 186 -21.83 -18.85 29.26
C GLY A 186 -22.17 -17.57 28.48
N SER A 187 -21.24 -16.67 28.15
CA SER A 187 -21.64 -15.29 27.76
C SER A 187 -21.08 -14.70 26.45
N LEU A 188 -20.31 -15.43 25.64
CA LEU A 188 -19.69 -14.85 24.43
C LEU A 188 -20.38 -15.16 23.09
N LEU A 189 -21.35 -16.10 23.06
CA LEU A 189 -22.19 -16.31 21.87
C LEU A 189 -23.05 -15.08 21.51
N TYR A 190 -23.14 -14.08 22.40
CA TYR A 190 -23.90 -12.86 22.19
C TYR A 190 -23.12 -11.71 21.51
N TYR A 191 -21.78 -11.79 21.41
CA TYR A 191 -20.97 -10.65 20.94
C TYR A 191 -20.32 -10.85 19.57
N VAL A 192 -20.43 -12.03 18.95
CA VAL A 192 -19.79 -12.34 17.65
C VAL A 192 -20.80 -12.42 16.49
N VAL A 193 -22.08 -12.04 16.71
CA VAL A 193 -23.13 -12.03 15.66
C VAL A 193 -23.77 -10.64 15.47
N LEU A 194 -23.04 -9.56 15.74
CA LEU A 194 -23.38 -8.20 15.27
C LEU A 194 -22.15 -7.57 14.63
#